data_AF-A0A3N0YIR6-F1
#
_entry.id   AF-A0A3N0YIR6-F1
#
_cell.length_a   1.000
_cell.length_b   1.000
_cell.length_c   1.000
_cell.angle_alpha   90.00
_cell.angle_beta   90.00
_cell.angle_gamma   90.00
#
_symmetry.space_group_name_H-M   'P 1'
#
loop_
_entity.id
_entity.type
_entity.pdbx_description
1 polymer ?
#
loop_
_entity_poly.entity_id
_entity_poly.type
_entity_poly.pdbx_seq_one_letter_code
_entity_poly.pdbx_strand_id
1 'polypeptide(L)'
;MLICFSCCSFLSAFDLSRIRTCSVSSLIVLAISPCCLFVSLSDDYLPASCSPSTGASRPATERLCSASYQQRSAAGNRYLDLRSLSLGAVTWPDQYGPAERDEAYKSFSLSGWAGRSGHDAPMIALDALLGAGSDWEELMSRAGFHGGDSDSTAVIACCCWGLLYGMDGVPQCNYCNLEYRDRLESVAQKLYTLSH
;
A
#
# COMPACT_ATOMS: atom_id res chain seq x y z
N MET A 1 -16.07 -13.78 -2.17
CA MET A 1 -14.81 -13.34 -2.83
C MET A 1 -15.04 -11.94 -3.38
N LEU A 2 -15.06 -10.94 -2.50
CA LEU A 2 -15.06 -9.53 -2.89
C LEU A 2 -13.65 -9.03 -2.62
N ILE A 3 -12.86 -8.92 -3.68
CA ILE A 3 -11.67 -8.09 -3.68
C ILE A 3 -12.19 -6.66 -3.47
N CYS A 4 -11.84 -6.08 -2.32
CA CYS A 4 -12.27 -4.75 -1.90
C CYS A 4 -12.13 -3.77 -3.07
N PHE A 5 -13.17 -2.98 -3.39
CA PHE A 5 -13.17 -2.00 -4.48
C PHE A 5 -11.97 -1.03 -4.43
N SER A 6 -11.38 -0.85 -3.23
CA SER A 6 -10.13 -0.09 -3.02
C SER A 6 -8.90 -0.73 -3.71
N CYS A 7 -8.85 -2.05 -3.80
CA CYS A 7 -7.75 -2.80 -4.41
C CYS A 7 -7.76 -2.69 -5.95
N CYS A 8 -8.95 -2.63 -6.57
CA CYS A 8 -9.08 -2.42 -8.01
C CYS A 8 -8.57 -1.03 -8.46
N SER A 9 -8.81 0.00 -7.65
CA SER A 9 -8.34 1.36 -7.95
C SER A 9 -6.81 1.46 -7.80
N PHE A 10 -6.25 0.78 -6.79
CA PHE A 10 -4.81 0.66 -6.61
C PHE A 10 -4.14 0.01 -7.82
N LEU A 11 -4.66 -1.13 -8.30
CA LEU A 11 -4.10 -1.82 -9.47
C LEU A 11 -4.29 -1.07 -10.79
N SER A 12 -5.36 -0.28 -10.96
CA SER A 12 -5.57 0.51 -12.19
C SER A 12 -4.59 1.66 -12.37
N ALA A 13 -3.90 2.09 -11.30
CA ALA A 13 -2.83 3.08 -11.37
C ALA A 13 -1.48 2.47 -11.81
N PHE A 14 -1.36 1.13 -11.83
CA PHE A 14 -0.16 0.44 -12.30
C PHE A 14 -0.29 0.12 -13.79
N ASP A 15 0.59 0.71 -14.60
CA ASP A 15 0.79 0.27 -15.97
C ASP A 15 1.50 -1.09 -15.98
N LEU A 16 0.71 -2.16 -15.96
CA LEU A 16 1.19 -3.55 -16.00
C LEU A 16 2.02 -3.86 -17.25
N SER A 17 2.02 -3.00 -18.28
CA SER A 17 2.87 -3.19 -19.46
C SER A 17 4.37 -3.01 -19.18
N ARG A 18 4.74 -2.35 -18.06
CA ARG A 18 6.13 -2.21 -17.60
C ARG A 18 6.69 -3.45 -16.89
N ILE A 19 5.86 -4.43 -16.53
CA ILE A 19 6.26 -5.66 -15.82
C ILE A 19 6.96 -6.68 -16.76
N ARG A 20 7.19 -6.33 -18.03
CA ARG A 20 7.55 -7.29 -19.09
C ARG A 20 8.99 -7.81 -19.11
N THR A 21 9.88 -7.41 -18.21
CA THR A 21 11.28 -7.88 -18.22
C THR A 21 11.85 -8.12 -16.82
N CYS A 22 11.42 -9.17 -16.14
CA CYS A 22 12.02 -9.59 -14.88
C CYS A 22 13.01 -10.75 -15.12
N SER A 23 14.31 -10.47 -14.98
CA SER A 23 15.35 -11.48 -14.81
C SER A 23 15.17 -12.18 -13.45
N VAL A 24 15.79 -13.35 -13.27
CA VAL A 24 15.79 -14.18 -12.05
C VAL A 24 16.21 -13.39 -10.80
N SER A 25 16.87 -12.23 -10.97
CA SER A 25 17.24 -11.30 -9.90
C SER A 25 16.08 -10.45 -9.34
N SER A 26 14.94 -10.36 -10.03
CA SER A 26 13.73 -9.66 -9.58
C SER A 26 12.83 -10.52 -8.68
N LEU A 27 13.30 -11.72 -8.31
CA LEU A 27 12.53 -12.78 -7.64
C LEU A 27 12.60 -12.73 -6.12
N ILE A 28 12.62 -11.55 -5.50
CA ILE A 28 12.35 -11.40 -4.05
C ILE A 28 10.90 -10.96 -3.81
N VAL A 29 10.22 -10.50 -4.86
CA VAL A 29 9.12 -9.55 -4.72
C VAL A 29 7.73 -10.20 -4.74
N LEU A 30 7.58 -11.37 -5.35
CA LEU A 30 6.28 -12.06 -5.40
C LEU A 30 5.87 -12.69 -4.06
N ALA A 31 6.80 -12.90 -3.12
CA ALA A 31 6.54 -13.58 -1.85
C ALA A 31 5.84 -12.72 -0.78
N ILE A 32 5.64 -11.42 -1.03
CA ILE A 32 5.05 -10.48 -0.06
C ILE A 32 3.52 -10.31 -0.25
N SER A 33 2.97 -10.81 -1.37
CA SER A 33 1.53 -10.80 -1.64
C SER A 33 0.65 -11.44 -0.54
N PRO A 34 1.09 -12.46 0.24
CA PRO A 34 0.32 -12.98 1.37
C PRO A 34 0.39 -12.11 2.64
N CYS A 35 1.45 -11.33 2.83
CA CYS A 35 1.61 -10.46 4.01
C CYS A 35 0.72 -9.21 3.93
N CYS A 36 0.50 -8.68 2.72
CA CYS A 36 -0.46 -7.58 2.50
C CYS A 36 -1.90 -8.00 2.86
N LEU A 37 -2.25 -9.28 2.68
CA LEU A 37 -3.52 -9.80 3.17
C LEU A 37 -3.59 -9.78 4.71
N PHE A 38 -2.49 -9.98 5.42
CA PHE A 38 -2.51 -10.09 6.89
C PHE A 38 -2.74 -8.74 7.58
N VAL A 39 -2.23 -7.64 7.01
CA VAL A 39 -2.53 -6.26 7.49
C VAL A 39 -3.99 -5.90 7.23
N SER A 40 -4.61 -6.38 6.12
CA SER A 40 -6.06 -6.22 5.92
C SER A 40 -6.90 -7.12 6.83
N LEU A 41 -6.44 -8.34 7.12
CA LEU A 41 -7.23 -9.35 7.83
C LEU A 41 -7.29 -9.17 9.36
N SER A 42 -6.36 -8.41 9.96
CA SER A 42 -6.35 -8.25 11.43
C SER A 42 -7.43 -7.28 11.95
N ASP A 43 -8.01 -6.44 11.09
CA ASP A 43 -9.20 -5.62 11.39
C ASP A 43 -10.52 -6.20 10.83
N ASP A 44 -10.49 -7.31 10.07
CA ASP A 44 -11.64 -7.90 9.38
C ASP A 44 -12.35 -9.02 10.18
N TYR A 45 -12.61 -8.79 11.47
CA TYR A 45 -13.72 -9.47 12.16
C TYR A 45 -15.03 -8.69 11.93
N LEU A 46 -15.40 -8.45 10.67
CA LEU A 46 -16.69 -7.84 10.31
C LEU A 46 -17.49 -8.77 9.38
N PRO A 47 -18.73 -9.16 9.75
CA PRO A 47 -19.53 -10.09 8.97
C PRO A 47 -19.94 -9.50 7.61
N ALA A 48 -19.94 -10.37 6.61
CA ALA A 48 -20.00 -10.10 5.16
C ALA A 48 -21.33 -9.53 4.61
N SER A 49 -22.06 -8.70 5.35
CA SER A 49 -23.34 -8.14 4.89
C SER A 49 -23.49 -6.66 5.25
N CYS A 50 -22.84 -5.78 4.49
CA CYS A 50 -23.14 -4.36 4.51
C CYS A 50 -23.39 -3.86 3.09
N SER A 51 -24.60 -4.10 2.60
CA SER A 51 -25.17 -3.36 1.47
C SER A 51 -25.69 -1.99 1.97
N PRO A 52 -25.67 -0.92 1.16
CA PRO A 52 -26.30 0.34 1.54
C PRO A 52 -27.82 0.19 1.43
N SER A 53 -28.52 0.07 2.57
CA SER A 53 -29.98 0.19 2.64
C SER A 53 -30.36 1.25 3.69
N THR A 54 -31.37 2.05 3.35
CA THR A 54 -31.74 3.33 3.99
C THR A 54 -32.65 3.18 5.23
N GLY A 55 -32.60 2.06 5.94
CA GLY A 55 -33.49 1.78 7.08
C GLY A 55 -32.96 2.24 8.45
N ALA A 56 -33.79 2.97 9.21
CA ALA A 56 -33.45 3.59 10.50
C ALA A 56 -33.31 2.65 11.72
N SER A 57 -33.30 1.32 11.52
CA SER A 57 -33.35 0.33 12.62
C SER A 57 -32.22 -0.71 12.54
N ARG A 58 -30.97 -0.28 12.33
CA ARG A 58 -29.81 -1.20 12.30
C ARG A 58 -29.22 -1.39 13.72
N PRO A 59 -28.75 -2.60 14.08
CA PRO A 59 -28.02 -2.84 15.32
C PRO A 59 -26.74 -1.98 15.40
N ALA A 60 -26.28 -1.67 16.61
CA ALA A 60 -25.16 -0.74 16.84
C ALA A 60 -23.87 -1.13 16.09
N THR A 61 -23.61 -2.43 15.96
CA THR A 61 -22.46 -2.99 15.23
C THR A 61 -22.49 -2.67 13.74
N GLU A 62 -23.64 -2.78 13.09
CA GLU A 62 -23.81 -2.44 11.68
C GLU A 62 -23.67 -0.94 11.42
N ARG A 63 -24.12 -0.10 12.37
CA ARG A 63 -23.93 1.37 12.28
C ARG A 63 -22.45 1.75 12.36
N LEU A 64 -21.70 1.17 13.29
CA LEU A 64 -20.26 1.40 13.42
C LEU A 64 -19.49 0.92 12.18
N CYS A 65 -19.85 -0.26 11.64
CA CYS A 65 -19.29 -0.75 10.39
C CYS A 65 -19.51 0.24 9.24
N SER A 66 -20.77 0.70 9.05
CA SER A 66 -21.10 1.66 7.99
C SER A 66 -20.38 3.02 8.13
N ALA A 67 -20.25 3.53 9.36
CA ALA A 67 -19.54 4.77 9.63
C ALA A 67 -18.03 4.65 9.34
N SER A 68 -17.41 3.54 9.77
CA SER A 68 -15.99 3.29 9.51
C SER A 68 -15.70 3.12 8.02
N TYR A 69 -16.61 2.48 7.27
CA TYR A 69 -16.49 2.34 5.81
C TYR A 69 -16.59 3.70 5.12
N GLN A 70 -17.57 4.53 5.51
CA GLN A 70 -17.72 5.88 4.98
C GLN A 70 -16.49 6.75 5.26
N GLN A 71 -15.91 6.66 6.46
CA GLN A 71 -14.70 7.40 6.80
C GLN A 71 -13.50 6.96 5.94
N ARG A 72 -13.31 5.65 5.75
CA ARG A 72 -12.27 5.07 4.87
C ARG A 72 -12.43 5.51 3.41
N SER A 73 -13.64 5.41 2.88
CA SER A 73 -13.96 5.86 1.52
C SER A 73 -13.73 7.37 1.34
N ALA A 74 -14.13 8.17 2.33
CA ALA A 74 -13.89 9.61 2.30
C ALA A 74 -12.39 9.94 2.36
N ALA A 75 -11.60 9.21 3.14
CA ALA A 75 -10.14 9.37 3.17
C ALA A 75 -9.51 9.07 1.81
N GLY A 76 -9.91 7.96 1.17
CA GLY A 76 -9.46 7.62 -0.18
C GLY A 76 -9.78 8.70 -1.21
N ASN A 77 -11.02 9.21 -1.23
CA ASN A 77 -11.40 10.26 -2.17
C ASN A 77 -10.60 11.55 -1.93
N ARG A 78 -10.43 11.97 -0.67
CA ARG A 78 -9.59 13.13 -0.33
C ARG A 78 -8.16 12.98 -0.82
N TYR A 79 -7.57 11.79 -0.70
CA TYR A 79 -6.23 11.53 -1.22
C TYR A 79 -6.15 11.67 -2.74
N LEU A 80 -7.10 11.08 -3.47
CA LEU A 80 -7.15 11.18 -4.93
C LEU A 80 -7.25 12.63 -5.40
N ASP A 81 -8.07 13.43 -4.72
CA ASP A 81 -8.24 14.86 -5.00
C ASP A 81 -6.97 15.65 -4.65
N LEU A 82 -6.38 15.41 -3.48
CA LEU A 82 -5.15 16.07 -3.01
C LEU A 82 -3.98 15.87 -3.98
N ARG A 83 -3.91 14.70 -4.62
CA ARG A 83 -2.87 14.35 -5.59
C ARG A 83 -3.26 14.62 -7.03
N SER A 84 -4.45 15.14 -7.29
CA SER A 84 -4.97 15.33 -8.65
C SER A 84 -4.94 14.05 -9.50
N LEU A 85 -5.03 12.88 -8.86
CA LEU A 85 -4.93 11.58 -9.54
C LEU A 85 -6.12 11.33 -10.46
N SER A 86 -7.28 11.92 -10.14
CA SER A 86 -8.46 11.93 -11.02
C SER A 86 -8.26 12.72 -12.31
N LEU A 87 -7.27 13.63 -12.34
CA LEU A 87 -6.92 14.48 -13.49
C LEU A 87 -5.70 13.96 -14.28
N GLY A 88 -5.08 12.87 -13.81
CA GLY A 88 -4.02 12.15 -14.53
C GLY A 88 -2.59 12.66 -14.32
N ALA A 89 -2.39 13.75 -13.57
CA ALA A 89 -1.06 14.25 -13.21
C ALA A 89 -0.94 14.36 -11.68
N VAL A 90 0.12 13.75 -11.12
CA VAL A 90 0.36 13.79 -9.68
C VAL A 90 0.90 15.16 -9.28
N THR A 91 0.19 15.84 -8.39
CA THR A 91 0.62 17.13 -7.83
C THR A 91 1.12 16.97 -6.40
N TRP A 92 2.28 17.57 -6.12
CA TRP A 92 2.87 17.59 -4.78
C TRP A 92 2.74 18.98 -4.16
N PRO A 93 2.54 19.08 -2.83
CA PRO A 93 2.67 20.36 -2.13
C PRO A 93 4.09 20.94 -2.28
N ASP A 94 4.22 22.27 -2.29
CA ASP A 94 5.52 22.96 -2.40
C ASP A 94 6.51 22.53 -1.31
N GLN A 95 6.00 22.29 -0.09
CA GLN A 95 6.74 21.72 1.02
C GLN A 95 6.19 20.34 1.32
N TYR A 96 7.00 19.31 1.07
CA TYR A 96 6.62 17.92 1.29
C TYR A 96 7.77 17.07 1.85
N GLY A 97 8.47 17.65 2.84
CA GLY A 97 9.54 17.00 3.58
C GLY A 97 9.00 16.06 4.66
N PRO A 98 9.89 15.46 5.47
CA PRO A 98 9.49 14.47 6.48
C PRO A 98 8.41 14.97 7.46
N ALA A 99 8.51 16.21 7.94
CA ALA A 99 7.54 16.79 8.87
C ALA A 99 6.17 17.00 8.20
N GLU A 100 6.14 17.52 6.98
CA GLU A 100 4.90 17.72 6.24
C GLU A 100 4.26 16.40 5.84
N ARG A 101 5.08 15.37 5.54
CA ARG A 101 4.60 14.01 5.27
C ARG A 101 3.97 13.37 6.51
N ASP A 102 4.59 13.49 7.68
CA ASP A 102 4.00 12.97 8.93
C ASP A 102 2.61 13.57 9.20
N GLU A 103 2.45 14.89 9.02
CA GLU A 103 1.15 15.55 9.18
C GLU A 103 0.14 15.14 8.09
N ALA A 104 0.59 15.01 6.84
CA ALA A 104 -0.26 14.52 5.75
C ALA A 104 -0.72 13.08 6.01
N TYR A 105 0.17 12.19 6.42
CA TYR A 105 -0.14 10.78 6.68
C TYR A 105 -1.11 10.64 7.87
N LYS A 106 -0.94 11.43 8.93
CA LYS A 106 -1.92 11.48 10.04
C LYS A 106 -3.31 11.85 9.54
N SER A 107 -3.42 12.76 8.55
CA SER A 107 -4.70 13.15 7.95
C SER A 107 -5.39 12.02 7.15
N PHE A 108 -4.62 11.02 6.70
CA PHE A 108 -5.14 9.83 6.02
C PHE A 108 -5.66 8.78 7.02
N SER A 109 -5.14 8.79 8.24
CA SER A 109 -5.44 7.79 9.26
C SER A 109 -6.85 7.91 9.87
N LEU A 110 -7.37 6.80 10.40
CA LEU A 110 -8.66 6.81 11.12
C LEU A 110 -8.53 7.32 12.57
N SER A 111 -7.39 7.05 13.20
CA SER A 111 -7.19 7.23 14.65
C SER A 111 -5.83 7.87 15.00
N GLY A 112 -5.23 8.61 14.07
CA GLY A 112 -4.01 9.38 14.29
C GLY A 112 -2.69 8.61 14.12
N TRP A 113 -2.72 7.28 14.01
CA TRP A 113 -1.54 6.47 13.71
C TRP A 113 -1.57 6.01 12.25
N ALA A 114 -0.82 6.72 11.41
CA ALA A 114 -0.88 6.59 9.97
C ALA A 114 -0.23 5.31 9.46
N GLY A 115 -0.90 4.62 8.52
CA GLY A 115 -0.41 3.40 7.90
C GLY A 115 -0.79 2.12 8.64
N ARG A 116 -1.55 2.25 9.74
CA ARG A 116 -1.94 1.12 10.59
C ARG A 116 -3.13 0.35 10.04
N SER A 117 -3.96 0.98 9.22
CA SER A 117 -5.23 0.42 8.77
C SER A 117 -5.17 0.02 7.30
N GLY A 118 -6.05 -0.92 6.92
CA GLY A 118 -6.08 -1.43 5.54
C GLY A 118 -6.37 -0.39 4.46
N HIS A 119 -6.86 0.81 4.80
CA HIS A 119 -7.09 1.88 3.81
C HIS A 119 -5.87 2.81 3.65
N ASP A 120 -5.17 3.16 4.73
CA ASP A 120 -4.08 4.15 4.68
C ASP A 120 -2.70 3.53 4.49
N ALA A 121 -2.46 2.29 4.93
CA ALA A 121 -1.22 1.57 4.65
C ALA A 121 -0.89 1.51 3.14
N PRO A 122 -1.78 0.99 2.27
CA PRO A 122 -1.54 1.00 0.83
C PRO A 122 -1.57 2.40 0.21
N MET A 123 -2.27 3.36 0.83
CA MET A 123 -2.34 4.74 0.33
C MET A 123 -1.02 5.48 0.51
N ILE A 124 -0.38 5.35 1.67
CA ILE A 124 0.95 5.90 1.94
C ILE A 124 2.00 5.21 1.07
N ALA A 125 1.89 3.88 0.89
CA ALA A 125 2.77 3.15 -0.01
C ALA A 125 2.64 3.63 -1.47
N LEU A 126 1.41 3.88 -1.95
CA LEU A 126 1.17 4.47 -3.27
C LEU A 126 1.76 5.88 -3.37
N ASP A 127 1.58 6.71 -2.35
CA ASP A 127 2.14 8.06 -2.30
C ASP A 127 3.67 8.04 -2.39
N ALA A 128 4.32 7.12 -1.68
CA ALA A 128 5.75 6.93 -1.76
C ALA A 128 6.21 6.48 -3.16
N LEU A 129 5.53 5.51 -3.77
CA LEU A 129 5.84 5.01 -5.12
C LEU A 129 5.75 6.12 -6.17
N LEU A 130 4.69 6.91 -6.13
CA LEU A 130 4.48 8.02 -7.06
C LEU A 130 5.52 9.13 -6.86
N GLY A 131 5.91 9.39 -5.61
CA GLY A 131 6.88 10.44 -5.28
C GLY A 131 8.33 10.05 -5.56
N ALA A 132 8.66 8.77 -5.38
CA ALA A 132 10.03 8.28 -5.51
C ALA A 132 10.40 7.86 -6.94
N GLY A 133 9.44 7.39 -7.74
CA GLY A 133 9.76 6.80 -9.03
C GLY A 133 10.75 5.63 -8.86
N SER A 134 11.86 5.66 -9.58
CA SER A 134 12.93 4.64 -9.50
C SER A 134 14.00 4.95 -8.45
N ASP A 135 13.79 5.91 -7.55
CA ASP A 135 14.74 6.25 -6.49
C ASP A 135 14.44 5.47 -5.21
N TRP A 136 15.33 4.52 -4.87
CA TRP A 136 15.18 3.69 -3.68
C TRP A 136 15.29 4.49 -2.37
N GLU A 137 16.18 5.48 -2.31
CA GLU A 137 16.39 6.28 -1.09
C GLU A 137 15.18 7.15 -0.82
N GLU A 138 14.63 7.77 -1.88
CA GLU A 138 13.40 8.57 -1.77
C GLU A 138 12.18 7.70 -1.42
N LEU A 139 12.10 6.46 -1.93
CA LEU A 139 11.05 5.51 -1.55
C LEU A 139 11.10 5.24 -0.05
N MET A 140 12.28 4.89 0.48
CA MET A 140 12.45 4.59 1.90
C MET A 140 12.23 5.83 2.79
N SER A 141 12.69 6.99 2.34
CA SER A 141 12.44 8.30 2.98
C SER A 141 10.94 8.60 3.12
N ARG A 142 10.12 8.16 2.15
CA ARG A 142 8.66 8.38 2.16
C ARG A 142 7.86 7.29 2.86
N ALA A 143 8.18 6.03 2.60
CA ALA A 143 7.40 4.88 3.07
C ALA A 143 7.96 4.24 4.35
N GLY A 144 9.27 4.16 4.52
CA GLY A 144 9.88 3.43 5.63
C GLY A 144 10.34 4.29 6.79
N PHE A 145 10.53 5.60 6.58
CA PHE A 145 11.05 6.52 7.59
C PHE A 145 10.05 7.66 7.87
N HIS A 146 8.96 7.33 8.55
CA HIS A 146 7.95 8.27 8.99
C HIS A 146 7.41 7.90 10.39
N GLY A 147 6.75 8.81 11.09
CA GLY A 147 6.28 8.63 12.47
C GLY A 147 5.04 7.73 12.64
N GLY A 148 4.72 6.93 11.62
CA GLY A 148 3.52 6.09 11.54
C GLY A 148 3.80 4.61 11.78
N ASP A 149 2.95 3.75 11.24
CA ASP A 149 3.17 2.30 11.13
C ASP A 149 4.02 2.04 9.87
N SER A 150 5.31 2.36 9.99
CA SER A 150 6.21 2.53 8.86
C SER A 150 6.72 1.21 8.27
N ASP A 151 6.77 0.14 9.05
CA ASP A 151 7.11 -1.19 8.54
C ASP A 151 5.99 -1.77 7.67
N SER A 152 4.72 -1.54 8.05
CA SER A 152 3.55 -1.94 7.26
C SER A 152 3.45 -1.20 5.92
N THR A 153 3.72 0.11 5.91
CA THR A 153 3.75 0.89 4.66
C THR A 153 4.98 0.56 3.80
N ALA A 154 6.16 0.41 4.40
CA ALA A 154 7.38 0.04 3.70
C ALA A 154 7.27 -1.32 3.01
N VAL A 155 6.72 -2.34 3.68
CA VAL A 155 6.64 -3.68 3.08
C VAL A 155 5.73 -3.70 1.84
N ILE A 156 4.65 -2.91 1.83
CA ILE A 156 3.78 -2.73 0.66
C ILE A 156 4.51 -1.95 -0.44
N ALA A 157 5.14 -0.82 -0.09
CA ALA A 157 5.82 0.06 -1.04
C ALA A 157 7.00 -0.65 -1.72
N CYS A 158 7.89 -1.28 -0.93
CA CYS A 158 9.06 -2.00 -1.44
C CYS A 158 8.66 -3.21 -2.30
N CYS A 159 7.57 -3.90 -1.95
CA CYS A 159 7.02 -4.95 -2.80
C CYS A 159 6.65 -4.40 -4.17
N CYS A 160 5.79 -3.38 -4.24
CA CYS A 160 5.40 -2.79 -5.53
C CYS A 160 6.59 -2.19 -6.30
N TRP A 161 7.51 -1.54 -5.60
CA TRP A 161 8.69 -0.92 -6.20
C TRP A 161 9.62 -1.98 -6.81
N GLY A 162 9.88 -3.08 -6.10
CA GLY A 162 10.70 -4.18 -6.61
C GLY A 162 10.09 -4.86 -7.85
N LEU A 163 8.76 -4.86 -8.01
CA LEU A 163 8.12 -5.38 -9.22
C LEU A 163 8.37 -4.47 -10.43
N LEU A 164 8.51 -3.16 -10.20
CA LEU A 164 8.70 -2.15 -11.24
C LEU A 164 10.17 -1.97 -11.61
N TYR A 165 11.07 -2.05 -10.64
CA TYR A 165 12.48 -1.65 -10.78
C TYR A 165 13.50 -2.72 -10.38
N GLY A 166 13.03 -3.88 -9.88
CA GLY A 166 13.92 -4.95 -9.43
C GLY A 166 14.73 -4.55 -8.20
N MET A 167 16.05 -4.75 -8.27
CA MET A 167 17.00 -4.44 -7.18
C MET A 167 17.94 -3.28 -7.55
N ASP A 168 17.69 -2.59 -8.67
CA ASP A 168 18.58 -1.56 -9.20
C ASP A 168 18.65 -0.36 -8.27
N GLY A 169 19.85 0.01 -7.80
CA GLY A 169 20.01 1.12 -6.86
C GLY A 169 19.71 0.79 -5.40
N VAL A 170 19.29 -0.44 -5.06
CA VAL A 170 19.14 -0.89 -3.67
C VAL A 170 20.52 -1.21 -3.09
N PRO A 171 20.96 -0.55 -2.01
CA PRO A 171 22.24 -0.84 -1.37
C PRO A 171 22.30 -2.30 -0.90
N GLN A 172 23.39 -3.00 -1.25
CA GLN A 172 23.56 -4.42 -0.91
C GLN A 172 23.42 -4.69 0.59
N CYS A 173 23.90 -3.77 1.44
CA CYS A 173 23.77 -3.88 2.90
C CYS A 173 22.32 -3.99 3.39
N ASN A 174 21.33 -3.51 2.62
CA ASN A 174 19.92 -3.53 3.03
C ASN A 174 19.29 -4.92 2.93
N TYR A 175 19.85 -5.82 2.12
CA TYR A 175 19.24 -7.14 1.89
C TYR A 175 20.22 -8.31 2.01
N CYS A 176 21.54 -8.07 2.00
CA CYS A 176 22.51 -9.16 1.90
C CYS A 176 22.40 -10.18 3.04
N ASN A 177 22.14 -9.70 4.25
CA ASN A 177 22.01 -10.48 5.48
C ASN A 177 20.58 -10.43 6.04
N LEU A 178 19.58 -10.23 5.16
CA LEU A 178 18.17 -10.15 5.57
C LEU A 178 17.73 -11.48 6.20
N GLU A 179 16.99 -11.39 7.30
CA GLU A 179 16.38 -12.56 7.91
C GLU A 179 15.47 -13.28 6.90
N TYR A 180 15.59 -14.61 6.83
CA TYR A 180 14.84 -15.45 5.89
C TYR A 180 15.08 -15.17 4.40
N ARG A 181 16.15 -14.48 4.01
CA ARG A 181 16.48 -14.19 2.61
C ARG A 181 16.33 -15.41 1.69
N ASP A 182 16.98 -16.53 2.02
CA ASP A 182 16.93 -17.75 1.21
C ASP A 182 15.50 -18.31 1.04
N ARG A 183 14.67 -18.17 2.09
CA ARG A 183 13.25 -18.59 2.05
C ARG A 183 12.45 -17.67 1.14
N LEU A 184 12.68 -16.35 1.21
CA LEU A 184 12.01 -15.35 0.38
C LEU A 184 12.34 -15.57 -1.09
N GLU A 185 13.63 -15.69 -1.43
CA GLU A 185 14.10 -15.96 -2.80
C GLU A 185 13.54 -17.29 -3.33
N SER A 186 13.54 -18.35 -2.51
CA SER A 186 12.97 -19.65 -2.90
C SER A 186 11.47 -19.58 -3.19
N VAL A 187 10.69 -18.89 -2.36
CA VAL A 187 9.24 -18.77 -2.54
C VAL A 187 8.92 -17.93 -3.77
N ALA A 188 9.60 -16.80 -3.96
CA ALA A 188 9.32 -15.95 -5.10
C ALA A 188 9.75 -16.60 -6.44
N GLN A 189 10.81 -17.41 -6.47
CA GLN A 189 11.11 -18.26 -7.63
C GLN A 189 9.98 -19.24 -7.95
N LYS A 190 9.42 -19.91 -6.93
CA LYS A 190 8.29 -20.84 -7.12
C LYS A 190 7.05 -20.13 -7.61
N LEU A 191 6.73 -18.95 -7.06
CA LEU A 191 5.59 -18.14 -7.47
C LEU A 191 5.71 -17.70 -8.94
N TYR A 192 6.90 -17.30 -9.36
CA TYR A 192 7.17 -16.93 -10.75
C TYR A 192 6.98 -18.11 -11.72
N THR A 193 7.44 -19.31 -11.33
CA THR A 193 7.24 -20.52 -12.12
C THR A 193 5.77 -20.92 -12.21
N LEU A 194 4.94 -20.61 -11.21
CA LEU A 194 3.49 -20.89 -11.25
C LEU A 194 2.70 -19.88 -12.08
N SER A 195 3.24 -18.68 -12.32
CA SER A 195 2.56 -17.62 -13.06
C SER A 195 2.85 -17.63 -14.57
N HIS A 196 3.66 -18.58 -15.06
CA HIS A 196 4.05 -18.77 -16.46
C HIS A 196 3.77 -20.21 -16.90
#